data_AF-A0A2A4QB64-F1
#
_entry.id   AF-A0A2A4QB64-F1
#
_cell.length_a   1.000
_cell.length_b   1.000
_cell.length_c   1.000
_cell.angle_alpha   90.00
_cell.angle_beta   90.00
_cell.angle_gamma   90.00
#
_symmetry.space_group_name_H-M   'P 1'
#
loop_
_entity.id
_entity.type
_entity.pdbx_description
1 polymer ?
#
loop_
_entity_poly.entity_id
_entity_poly.type
_entity_poly.pdbx_seq_one_letter_code
_entity_poly.pdbx_strand_id
1 'polypeptide(L)'
;MNRKGLVALIVLAILAICTIQVYSWGFFAHKRINRLSVFTLPAGMIEVYKVHIEYLTENAVAPDKRRYGPSGSTEAPRHYIDIDHYGESPFDSMPRYWKDAVHKYTEDTLQAYGIVPWHIARVTGWLSEAFRDEDLDKVLRLSADLGHYISDAHVPLHTTLNYNGKMTNQKGIHGFWESRLPELLSDDYDYFVGKAIYIEDPLAQAWEIVEESFAALDSVLLFEEKLNAEWDQDKKYSYEQRGQKTVKVYSREYSEEYHKRLDGQVERRLRSSIHFVGSYWYTAWVNAGKPDLKRLSDKELSKEARKKLKEEEDMWRSGKIKGREHE
;
A
#
# COMPACT_ATOMS: atom_id res chain seq x y z
N MET A 1 10.14 3.60 50.99
CA MET A 1 9.19 4.16 50.01
C MET A 1 7.78 4.01 50.55
N ASN A 2 7.01 5.08 50.72
CA ASN A 2 5.66 4.96 51.28
C ASN A 2 4.73 4.23 50.29
N ARG A 3 3.66 3.61 50.81
CA ARG A 3 2.72 2.80 50.01
C ARG A 3 2.12 3.58 48.83
N LYS A 4 2.00 4.91 48.97
CA LYS A 4 1.53 5.83 47.92
C LYS A 4 2.56 6.02 46.80
N GLY A 5 3.85 6.08 47.12
CA GLY A 5 4.95 6.18 46.15
C GLY A 5 5.15 4.89 45.36
N LEU A 6 4.95 3.73 45.98
CA LEU A 6 4.96 2.44 45.28
C LEU A 6 3.79 2.33 44.29
N VAL A 7 2.58 2.76 44.69
CA VAL A 7 1.41 2.78 43.79
C VAL A 7 1.60 3.78 42.66
N ALA A 8 2.15 4.97 42.92
CA ALA A 8 2.45 5.95 41.87
C ALA A 8 3.49 5.42 40.86
N LEU A 9 4.53 4.71 41.32
CA LEU A 9 5.52 4.05 40.46
C LEU A 9 4.92 2.90 39.65
N ILE A 10 4.02 2.11 40.23
CA ILE A 10 3.31 1.04 39.51
C ILE A 10 2.36 1.65 38.46
N VAL A 11 1.64 2.73 38.77
CA VAL A 11 0.77 3.43 37.82
C VAL A 11 1.58 4.10 36.70
N LEU A 12 2.73 4.71 37.02
CA LEU A 12 3.67 5.23 36.02
C LEU A 12 4.31 4.13 35.18
N ALA A 13 4.64 2.97 35.76
CA ALA A 13 5.15 1.81 35.03
C ALA A 13 4.07 1.17 34.14
N ILE A 14 2.80 1.18 34.55
CA ILE A 14 1.64 0.73 33.75
C ILE A 14 1.32 1.73 32.63
N LEU A 15 1.44 3.04 32.87
CA LEU A 15 1.32 4.09 31.84
C LEU A 15 2.53 4.12 30.88
N ALA A 16 3.70 3.69 31.36
CA ALA A 16 4.91 3.51 30.57
C ALA A 16 5.02 2.12 29.90
N ILE A 17 3.99 1.28 29.99
CA ILE A 17 3.77 0.22 29.01
C ILE A 17 3.50 0.95 27.70
N CYS A 18 4.61 1.23 27.02
CA CYS A 18 4.67 1.78 25.70
C CYS A 18 3.61 1.07 24.87
N THR A 19 2.76 1.84 24.22
CA THR A 19 2.01 1.39 23.06
C THR A 19 3.02 1.02 21.99
N ILE A 20 3.61 -0.17 22.12
CA ILE A 20 4.34 -0.82 21.03
C ILE A 20 3.24 -1.15 20.04
N GLN A 21 3.03 -0.22 19.11
CA GLN A 21 2.11 -0.41 18.01
C GLN A 21 2.58 -1.64 17.25
N VAL A 22 1.78 -2.70 17.34
CA VAL A 22 1.92 -3.87 16.48
C VAL A 22 1.39 -3.41 15.12
N TYR A 23 2.26 -2.81 14.32
CA TYR A 23 1.96 -2.57 12.92
C TYR A 23 1.89 -3.94 12.24
N SER A 24 0.81 -4.18 11.47
CA SER A 24 0.86 -5.22 10.46
C SER A 24 1.98 -4.85 9.50
N TRP A 25 2.78 -5.84 9.18
CA TRP A 25 4.10 -5.69 8.60
C TRP A 25 3.99 -5.16 7.15
N GLY A 26 2.87 -5.40 6.46
CA GLY A 26 2.56 -4.84 5.13
C GLY A 26 2.56 -3.31 5.07
N PHE A 27 2.37 -2.63 6.20
CA PHE A 27 2.35 -1.17 6.26
C PHE A 27 3.70 -0.50 5.98
N PHE A 28 4.81 -1.20 6.22
CA PHE A 28 6.15 -0.62 6.09
C PHE A 28 6.43 -0.12 4.67
N ALA A 29 6.13 -0.93 3.65
CA ALA A 29 6.39 -0.60 2.26
C ALA A 29 5.57 0.62 1.80
N HIS A 30 4.26 0.67 2.09
CA HIS A 30 3.41 1.80 1.72
C HIS A 30 3.90 3.13 2.29
N LYS A 31 4.28 3.14 3.58
CA LYS A 31 4.85 4.32 4.25
C LYS A 31 6.12 4.78 3.55
N ARG A 32 7.04 3.84 3.28
CA ARG A 32 8.32 4.14 2.62
C ARG A 32 8.11 4.64 1.19
N ILE A 33 7.23 4.02 0.42
CA ILE A 33 6.89 4.45 -0.94
C ILE A 33 6.35 5.88 -0.95
N ASN A 34 5.34 6.19 -0.14
CA ASN A 34 4.75 7.53 -0.08
C ASN A 34 5.79 8.58 0.33
N ARG A 35 6.59 8.29 1.36
CA ARG A 35 7.67 9.18 1.81
C ARG A 35 8.66 9.48 0.69
N LEU A 36 9.14 8.45 0.02
CA LEU A 36 10.18 8.59 -1.01
C LEU A 36 9.63 9.26 -2.28
N SER A 37 8.35 9.08 -2.58
CA SER A 37 7.68 9.68 -3.74
C SER A 37 7.71 11.20 -3.70
N VAL A 38 7.72 11.80 -2.50
CA VAL A 38 7.85 13.26 -2.33
C VAL A 38 9.13 13.80 -3.00
N PHE A 39 10.22 13.03 -2.98
CA PHE A 39 11.51 13.47 -3.53
C PHE A 39 11.58 13.39 -5.06
N THR A 40 10.58 12.80 -5.71
CA THR A 40 10.47 12.78 -7.18
C THR A 40 9.83 14.05 -7.73
N LEU A 41 9.16 14.84 -6.87
CA LEU A 41 8.31 15.96 -7.27
C LEU A 41 9.11 17.19 -7.74
N PRO A 42 8.55 18.01 -8.65
CA PRO A 42 9.18 19.26 -9.09
C PRO A 42 9.16 20.34 -7.99
N ALA A 43 9.96 21.39 -8.16
CA ALA A 43 10.16 22.49 -7.18
C ALA A 43 8.84 23.08 -6.63
N GLY A 44 7.84 23.34 -7.49
CA GLY A 44 6.56 23.92 -7.07
C GLY A 44 5.66 22.99 -6.23
N MET A 45 5.94 21.68 -6.21
CA MET A 45 5.19 20.71 -5.41
C MET A 45 5.96 20.23 -4.20
N ILE A 46 7.26 19.94 -4.38
CA ILE A 46 8.10 19.36 -3.34
C ILE A 46 8.20 20.25 -2.11
N GLU A 47 8.14 21.57 -2.27
CA GLU A 47 8.14 22.54 -1.15
C GLU A 47 6.99 22.27 -0.17
N VAL A 48 5.78 22.06 -0.68
CA VAL A 48 4.59 21.79 0.15
C VAL A 48 4.56 20.34 0.65
N TYR A 49 4.86 19.38 -0.23
CA TYR A 49 4.82 17.97 0.14
C TYR A 49 5.88 17.60 1.19
N LYS A 50 7.04 18.27 1.20
CA LYS A 50 8.06 18.07 2.24
C LYS A 50 7.59 18.54 3.62
N VAL A 51 6.86 19.65 3.70
CA VAL A 51 6.29 20.14 4.99
C VAL A 51 5.33 19.11 5.58
N HIS A 52 4.58 18.41 4.73
CA HIS A 52 3.58 17.41 5.13
C HIS A 52 4.05 15.96 4.95
N ILE A 53 5.35 15.71 4.82
CA ILE A 53 5.88 14.38 4.50
C ILE A 53 5.50 13.33 5.55
N GLU A 54 5.45 13.71 6.83
CA GLU A 54 5.03 12.80 7.91
C GLU A 54 3.55 12.46 7.82
N TYR A 55 2.70 13.40 7.39
CA TYR A 55 1.29 13.10 7.13
C TYR A 55 1.14 12.07 6.01
N LEU A 56 1.82 12.30 4.88
CA LEU A 56 1.76 11.39 3.72
C LEU A 56 2.32 10.01 4.08
N THR A 57 3.39 9.97 4.88
CA THR A 57 4.00 8.73 5.37
C THR A 57 3.02 7.98 6.26
N GLU A 58 2.48 8.61 7.31
CA GLU A 58 1.65 7.93 8.31
C GLU A 58 0.26 7.54 7.80
N ASN A 59 -0.29 8.30 6.85
CA ASN A 59 -1.59 8.04 6.24
C ASN A 59 -1.53 7.17 4.98
N ALA A 60 -0.33 6.75 4.54
CA ALA A 60 -0.15 5.80 3.44
C ALA A 60 -0.87 4.45 3.64
N VAL A 61 -1.34 4.16 4.85
CA VAL A 61 -2.03 2.91 5.24
C VAL A 61 -3.47 3.17 5.70
N ALA A 62 -3.97 4.40 5.53
CA ALA A 62 -5.35 4.76 5.86
C ALA A 62 -6.39 3.93 5.07
N PRO A 63 -6.20 3.63 3.77
CA PRO A 63 -7.09 2.73 3.04
C PRO A 63 -7.29 1.38 3.72
N ASP A 64 -6.20 0.69 4.09
CA ASP A 64 -6.29 -0.57 4.83
C ASP A 64 -7.03 -0.43 6.16
N LYS A 65 -6.76 0.65 6.90
CA LYS A 65 -7.46 0.93 8.16
C LYS A 65 -8.96 1.11 7.96
N ARG A 66 -9.39 1.76 6.86
CA ARG A 66 -10.83 1.95 6.55
C ARG A 66 -11.57 0.64 6.33
N ARG A 67 -10.88 -0.45 6.01
CA ARG A 67 -11.47 -1.79 5.89
C ARG A 67 -12.02 -2.36 7.20
N TYR A 68 -11.62 -1.78 8.34
CA TYR A 68 -12.12 -2.16 9.66
C TYR A 68 -13.37 -1.36 10.07
N GLY A 69 -13.70 -0.29 9.33
CA GLY A 69 -14.82 0.59 9.62
C GLY A 69 -16.11 0.25 8.87
N PRO A 70 -17.18 1.05 9.03
CA PRO A 70 -18.46 0.88 8.34
C PRO A 70 -18.33 0.77 6.82
N SER A 71 -17.45 1.56 6.20
CA SER A 71 -17.19 1.59 4.76
C SER A 71 -16.34 0.42 4.23
N GLY A 72 -15.85 -0.47 5.10
CA GLY A 72 -14.83 -1.44 4.70
C GLY A 72 -15.25 -2.42 3.60
N SER A 73 -16.55 -2.73 3.43
CA SER A 73 -17.03 -3.55 2.31
C SER A 73 -16.87 -2.84 0.96
N THR A 74 -17.04 -1.52 0.92
CA THR A 74 -16.83 -0.71 -0.28
C THR A 74 -15.37 -0.34 -0.50
N GLU A 75 -14.55 -0.38 0.56
CA GLU A 75 -13.12 -0.12 0.48
C GLU A 75 -12.35 -1.34 -0.04
N ALA A 76 -12.68 -2.54 0.47
CA ALA A 76 -11.96 -3.77 0.17
C ALA A 76 -11.62 -4.01 -1.32
N PRO A 77 -12.55 -3.86 -2.29
CA PRO A 77 -12.21 -4.14 -3.69
C PRO A 77 -11.31 -3.09 -4.34
N ARG A 78 -11.01 -1.97 -3.68
CA ARG A 78 -10.14 -0.91 -4.23
C ARG A 78 -8.66 -1.25 -4.17
N HIS A 79 -8.30 -2.32 -3.45
CA HIS A 79 -6.91 -2.71 -3.21
C HIS A 79 -6.38 -3.73 -4.22
N TYR A 80 -7.24 -4.37 -5.02
CA TYR A 80 -6.80 -5.48 -5.87
C TYR A 80 -7.61 -5.56 -7.16
N ILE A 81 -7.19 -6.46 -8.04
CA ILE A 81 -8.00 -6.97 -9.15
C ILE A 81 -7.61 -8.43 -9.42
N ASP A 82 -8.51 -9.38 -9.21
CA ASP A 82 -8.27 -10.79 -9.54
C ASP A 82 -8.40 -11.01 -11.03
N ILE A 83 -7.39 -10.56 -11.78
CA ILE A 83 -7.51 -10.50 -13.23
C ILE A 83 -7.64 -11.91 -13.82
N ASP A 84 -7.01 -12.90 -13.20
CA ASP A 84 -7.12 -14.34 -13.53
C ASP A 84 -8.52 -14.94 -13.35
N HIS A 85 -9.44 -14.26 -12.66
CA HIS A 85 -10.85 -14.65 -12.64
C HIS A 85 -11.50 -14.57 -14.03
N TYR A 86 -11.03 -13.65 -14.88
CA TYR A 86 -11.70 -13.29 -16.14
C TYR A 86 -11.24 -14.12 -17.36
N GLY A 87 -10.49 -15.19 -17.12
CA GLY A 87 -10.08 -16.16 -18.14
C GLY A 87 -8.57 -16.38 -18.18
N GLU A 88 -8.13 -17.30 -19.05
CA GLU A 88 -6.70 -17.65 -19.20
C GLU A 88 -5.86 -16.53 -19.80
N SER A 89 -6.46 -15.71 -20.67
CA SER A 89 -5.85 -14.50 -21.24
C SER A 89 -6.66 -13.29 -20.80
N PRO A 90 -6.55 -12.88 -19.52
CA PRO A 90 -7.52 -11.97 -18.93
C PRO A 90 -7.39 -10.54 -19.48
N PHE A 91 -6.20 -10.13 -19.92
CA PHE A 91 -5.97 -8.79 -20.49
C PHE A 91 -6.53 -8.62 -21.91
N ASP A 92 -6.70 -9.71 -22.67
CA ASP A 92 -7.41 -9.68 -23.97
C ASP A 92 -8.93 -9.58 -23.75
N SER A 93 -9.41 -10.10 -22.63
CA SER A 93 -10.82 -10.22 -22.33
C SER A 93 -11.38 -9.06 -21.51
N MET A 94 -10.58 -8.45 -20.63
CA MET A 94 -11.02 -7.42 -19.70
C MET A 94 -11.10 -6.05 -20.39
N PRO A 95 -12.29 -5.44 -20.51
CA PRO A 95 -12.39 -4.08 -21.03
C PRO A 95 -11.71 -3.10 -20.07
N ARG A 96 -10.80 -2.27 -20.61
CA ARG A 96 -10.07 -1.30 -19.79
C ARG A 96 -10.95 -0.16 -19.26
N TYR A 97 -12.00 0.22 -19.99
CA TYR A 97 -12.93 1.27 -19.56
C TYR A 97 -14.06 0.70 -18.69
N TRP A 98 -14.36 1.41 -17.59
CA TRP A 98 -15.35 0.97 -16.59
C TRP A 98 -16.72 0.63 -17.19
N LYS A 99 -17.23 1.47 -18.09
CA LYS A 99 -18.57 1.26 -18.68
C LYS A 99 -18.64 -0.04 -19.49
N ASP A 100 -17.59 -0.35 -20.24
CA ASP A 100 -17.51 -1.56 -21.05
C ASP A 100 -17.32 -2.79 -20.16
N ALA A 101 -16.52 -2.67 -19.10
CA ALA A 101 -16.33 -3.72 -18.10
C ALA A 101 -17.65 -4.05 -17.39
N VAL A 102 -18.40 -3.02 -16.97
CA VAL A 102 -19.72 -3.19 -16.34
C VAL A 102 -20.72 -3.81 -17.34
N HIS A 103 -20.69 -3.40 -18.60
CA HIS A 103 -21.55 -4.00 -19.63
C HIS A 103 -21.26 -5.50 -19.81
N LYS A 104 -19.98 -5.89 -19.79
CA LYS A 104 -19.55 -7.28 -19.99
C LYS A 104 -19.73 -8.17 -18.76
N TYR A 105 -19.43 -7.66 -17.56
CA TYR A 105 -19.32 -8.47 -16.35
C TYR A 105 -20.27 -8.06 -15.21
N THR A 106 -21.02 -6.96 -15.33
CA THR A 106 -21.81 -6.33 -14.25
C THR A 106 -20.95 -5.66 -13.16
N GLU A 107 -21.51 -4.62 -12.52
CA GLU A 107 -20.81 -3.91 -11.46
C GLU A 107 -20.59 -4.79 -10.22
N ASP A 108 -21.55 -5.62 -9.84
CA ASP A 108 -21.44 -6.51 -8.67
C ASP A 108 -20.27 -7.48 -8.81
N THR A 109 -20.06 -8.05 -10.00
CA THR A 109 -18.91 -8.93 -10.26
C THR A 109 -17.60 -8.16 -10.19
N LEU A 110 -17.50 -6.97 -10.80
CA LEU A 110 -16.28 -6.16 -10.70
C LEU A 110 -15.97 -5.77 -9.25
N GLN A 111 -16.98 -5.42 -8.45
CA GLN A 111 -16.80 -5.16 -7.02
C GLN A 111 -16.41 -6.41 -6.22
N ALA A 112 -16.80 -7.61 -6.67
CA ALA A 112 -16.42 -8.86 -5.99
C ALA A 112 -14.96 -9.25 -6.26
N TYR A 113 -14.44 -8.94 -7.44
CA TYR A 113 -13.11 -9.35 -7.91
C TYR A 113 -12.11 -8.20 -8.00
N GLY A 114 -12.46 -7.02 -7.52
CA GLY A 114 -11.54 -5.91 -7.35
C GLY A 114 -11.51 -4.93 -8.54
N ILE A 115 -11.21 -3.67 -8.21
CA ILE A 115 -11.37 -2.52 -9.09
C ILE A 115 -10.19 -1.54 -9.07
N VAL A 116 -9.03 -1.95 -8.54
CA VAL A 116 -7.89 -1.05 -8.30
C VAL A 116 -7.48 -0.17 -9.50
N PRO A 117 -7.40 -0.64 -10.78
CA PRO A 117 -6.96 0.24 -11.88
C PRO A 117 -7.94 1.40 -12.14
N TRP A 118 -9.25 1.12 -12.10
CA TRP A 118 -10.27 2.16 -12.26
C TRP A 118 -10.31 3.12 -11.07
N HIS A 119 -10.05 2.61 -9.86
CA HIS A 119 -10.04 3.43 -8.66
C HIS A 119 -8.84 4.39 -8.64
N ILE A 120 -7.65 3.96 -9.08
CA ILE A 120 -6.48 4.84 -9.27
C ILE A 120 -6.81 6.03 -10.16
N ALA A 121 -7.40 5.78 -11.34
CA ALA A 121 -7.78 6.84 -12.26
C ALA A 121 -8.82 7.80 -11.65
N ARG A 122 -9.80 7.25 -10.91
CA ARG A 122 -10.82 8.04 -10.22
C ARG A 122 -10.24 8.94 -9.13
N VAL A 123 -9.37 8.40 -8.27
CA VAL A 123 -8.73 9.18 -7.20
C VAL A 123 -7.78 10.24 -7.78
N THR A 124 -7.12 9.96 -8.90
CA THR A 124 -6.32 10.95 -9.64
C THR A 124 -7.17 12.14 -10.10
N GLY A 125 -8.39 11.89 -10.60
CA GLY A 125 -9.36 12.93 -10.94
C GLY A 125 -9.76 13.78 -9.72
N TRP A 126 -10.12 13.13 -8.61
CA TRP A 126 -10.45 13.84 -7.37
C TRP A 126 -9.29 14.65 -6.81
N LEU A 127 -8.06 14.14 -6.91
CA LEU A 127 -6.87 14.88 -6.50
C LEU A 127 -6.66 16.11 -7.39
N SER A 128 -6.93 16.00 -8.69
CA SER A 128 -6.88 17.13 -9.62
C SER A 128 -7.89 18.22 -9.25
N GLU A 129 -9.10 17.83 -8.86
CA GLU A 129 -10.13 18.75 -8.34
C GLU A 129 -9.69 19.41 -7.03
N ALA A 130 -9.15 18.62 -6.09
CA ALA A 130 -8.65 19.15 -4.82
C ALA A 130 -7.52 20.17 -4.99
N PHE A 131 -6.62 19.94 -5.95
CA PHE A 131 -5.60 20.92 -6.33
C PHE A 131 -6.22 22.19 -6.91
N ARG A 132 -7.19 22.06 -7.82
CA ARG A 132 -7.88 23.21 -8.44
C ARG A 132 -8.60 24.07 -7.39
N ASP A 133 -9.18 23.42 -6.39
CA ASP A 133 -9.91 24.06 -5.30
C ASP A 133 -8.97 24.62 -4.20
N GLU A 134 -7.66 24.41 -4.30
CA GLU A 134 -6.67 24.78 -3.29
C GLU A 134 -7.01 24.22 -1.88
N ASP A 135 -7.60 23.02 -1.84
CA ASP A 135 -8.04 22.33 -0.61
C ASP A 135 -6.94 21.41 -0.08
N LEU A 136 -6.10 21.95 0.81
CA LEU A 136 -4.94 21.23 1.35
C LEU A 136 -5.33 19.91 2.03
N ASP A 137 -6.40 19.88 2.83
CA ASP A 137 -6.81 18.68 3.56
C ASP A 137 -7.15 17.56 2.58
N LYS A 138 -7.89 17.88 1.51
CA LYS A 138 -8.19 16.89 0.45
C LYS A 138 -6.95 16.51 -0.34
N VAL A 139 -6.08 17.47 -0.70
CA VAL A 139 -4.83 17.19 -1.42
C VAL A 139 -4.00 16.18 -0.64
N LEU A 140 -3.77 16.41 0.65
CA LEU A 140 -2.96 15.51 1.47
C LEU A 140 -3.61 14.13 1.61
N ARG A 141 -4.91 14.07 1.95
CA ARG A 141 -5.61 12.79 2.13
C ARG A 141 -5.63 11.98 0.84
N LEU A 142 -6.05 12.59 -0.28
CA LEU A 142 -6.14 11.92 -1.56
C LEU A 142 -4.77 11.52 -2.10
N SER A 143 -3.71 12.28 -1.80
CA SER A 143 -2.34 11.90 -2.19
C SER A 143 -1.87 10.65 -1.45
N ALA A 144 -2.08 10.58 -0.13
CA ALA A 144 -1.75 9.39 0.66
C ALA A 144 -2.57 8.16 0.22
N ASP A 145 -3.88 8.33 0.01
CA ASP A 145 -4.77 7.28 -0.49
C ASP A 145 -4.35 6.81 -1.89
N LEU A 146 -4.10 7.73 -2.82
CA LEU A 146 -3.66 7.41 -4.18
C LEU A 146 -2.32 6.67 -4.16
N GLY A 147 -1.39 7.11 -3.30
CA GLY A 147 -0.10 6.46 -3.11
C GLY A 147 -0.23 5.01 -2.66
N HIS A 148 -1.20 4.72 -1.79
CA HIS A 148 -1.51 3.36 -1.37
C HIS A 148 -2.02 2.50 -2.53
N TYR A 149 -3.08 2.90 -3.24
CA TYR A 149 -3.67 2.09 -4.31
C TYR A 149 -2.69 1.83 -5.47
N ILE A 150 -1.85 2.81 -5.80
CA ILE A 150 -0.78 2.61 -6.79
C ILE A 150 0.24 1.58 -6.27
N SER A 151 0.59 1.63 -4.99
CA SER A 151 1.51 0.65 -4.39
C SER A 151 0.92 -0.75 -4.40
N ASP A 152 -0.37 -0.91 -4.07
CA ASP A 152 -1.11 -2.18 -4.15
C ASP A 152 -1.10 -2.74 -5.57
N ALA A 153 -1.39 -1.90 -6.57
CA ALA A 153 -1.36 -2.32 -7.97
C ALA A 153 0.03 -2.83 -8.42
N HIS A 154 1.11 -2.46 -7.73
CA HIS A 154 2.46 -2.95 -7.99
C HIS A 154 2.78 -4.31 -7.34
N VAL A 155 1.90 -4.83 -6.48
CA VAL A 155 2.07 -6.13 -5.82
C VAL A 155 1.53 -7.24 -6.73
N PRO A 156 2.36 -8.21 -7.19
CA PRO A 156 1.88 -9.30 -8.05
C PRO A 156 0.70 -10.08 -7.44
N LEU A 157 0.73 -10.31 -6.13
CA LEU A 157 -0.29 -11.07 -5.41
C LEU A 157 -1.63 -10.33 -5.28
N HIS A 158 -1.68 -9.01 -5.54
CA HIS A 158 -2.94 -8.25 -5.63
C HIS A 158 -3.61 -8.36 -7.00
N THR A 159 -3.04 -9.18 -7.90
CA THR A 159 -3.58 -9.38 -9.26
C THR A 159 -4.23 -10.75 -9.48
N THR A 160 -4.41 -11.57 -8.42
CA THR A 160 -4.82 -12.98 -8.54
C THR A 160 -5.76 -13.46 -7.44
N LEU A 161 -6.65 -14.40 -7.80
CA LEU A 161 -7.43 -15.20 -6.84
C LEU A 161 -6.53 -15.94 -5.83
N ASN A 162 -5.32 -16.33 -6.21
CA ASN A 162 -4.37 -17.04 -5.36
C ASN A 162 -3.50 -16.08 -4.50
N TYR A 163 -4.04 -14.91 -4.13
CA TYR A 163 -3.31 -13.83 -3.46
C TYR A 163 -2.44 -14.28 -2.27
N ASN A 164 -2.91 -15.24 -1.47
CA ASN A 164 -2.17 -15.77 -0.32
C ASN A 164 -1.76 -17.24 -0.49
N GLY A 165 -1.54 -17.70 -1.72
CA GLY A 165 -0.93 -18.99 -2.03
C GLY A 165 -1.75 -20.23 -1.64
N LYS A 166 -3.04 -20.10 -1.30
CA LYS A 166 -3.87 -21.23 -0.85
C LYS A 166 -4.10 -22.27 -1.95
N MET A 167 -4.17 -21.84 -3.21
CA MET A 167 -4.43 -22.72 -4.36
C MET A 167 -3.18 -23.49 -4.79
N THR A 168 -1.99 -23.05 -4.37
CA THR A 168 -0.69 -23.64 -4.72
C THR A 168 0.09 -24.16 -3.51
N ASN A 169 -0.56 -24.27 -2.33
CA ASN A 169 0.06 -24.76 -1.09
C ASN A 169 1.20 -23.88 -0.53
N GLN A 170 1.10 -22.56 -0.72
CA GLN A 170 2.08 -21.55 -0.31
C GLN A 170 1.43 -20.53 0.65
N LYS A 171 0.59 -21.01 1.57
CA LYS A 171 -0.16 -20.14 2.49
C LYS A 171 0.79 -19.21 3.25
N GLY A 172 0.52 -17.91 3.19
CA GLY A 172 1.33 -16.86 3.83
C GLY A 172 2.33 -16.18 2.88
N ILE A 173 2.36 -16.54 1.59
CA ILE A 173 3.26 -15.92 0.61
C ILE A 173 2.97 -14.44 0.38
N HIS A 174 1.72 -13.98 0.62
CA HIS A 174 1.37 -12.56 0.57
C HIS A 174 2.21 -11.74 1.53
N GLY A 175 2.07 -12.00 2.83
CA GLY A 175 2.85 -11.30 3.86
C GLY A 175 4.35 -11.57 3.74
N PHE A 176 4.76 -12.70 3.16
CA PHE A 176 6.17 -12.95 2.86
C PHE A 176 6.72 -11.95 1.84
N TRP A 177 6.06 -11.80 0.69
CA TRP A 177 6.52 -10.91 -0.38
C TRP A 177 6.32 -9.43 -0.03
N GLU A 178 5.14 -9.05 0.47
CA GLU A 178 4.75 -7.65 0.68
C GLU A 178 5.35 -7.04 1.94
N SER A 179 5.57 -7.85 2.98
CA SER A 179 5.99 -7.35 4.29
C SER A 179 7.42 -7.78 4.62
N ARG A 180 7.63 -9.09 4.72
CA ARG A 180 8.88 -9.64 5.27
C ARG A 180 10.09 -9.28 4.43
N LEU A 181 10.00 -9.37 3.10
CA LEU A 181 11.13 -9.04 2.23
C LEU A 181 11.52 -7.55 2.32
N PRO A 182 10.59 -6.58 2.12
CA PRO A 182 10.92 -5.17 2.32
C PRO A 182 11.50 -4.86 3.70
N GLU A 183 10.96 -5.42 4.77
CA GLU A 183 11.46 -5.15 6.13
C GLU A 183 12.90 -5.59 6.34
N LEU A 184 13.27 -6.72 5.76
CA LEU A 184 14.60 -7.28 5.95
C LEU A 184 15.65 -6.62 5.06
N LEU A 185 15.27 -6.21 3.84
CA LEU A 185 16.20 -5.96 2.75
C LEU A 185 16.13 -4.54 2.18
N SER A 186 15.08 -3.77 2.49
CA SER A 186 14.86 -2.47 1.85
C SER A 186 15.92 -1.41 2.17
N ASP A 187 16.67 -1.56 3.27
CA ASP A 187 17.76 -0.63 3.58
C ASP A 187 18.95 -0.78 2.62
N ASP A 188 19.04 -1.88 1.88
CA ASP A 188 20.06 -2.14 0.85
C ASP A 188 19.61 -1.78 -0.58
N TYR A 189 18.34 -1.38 -0.75
CA TYR A 189 17.79 -1.04 -2.08
C TYR A 189 18.28 0.32 -2.57
N ASP A 190 18.46 0.45 -3.89
CA ASP A 190 18.66 1.75 -4.50
C ASP A 190 17.30 2.45 -4.66
N TYR A 191 17.20 3.68 -4.16
CA TYR A 191 16.00 4.51 -4.23
C TYR A 191 16.09 5.66 -5.23
N PHE A 192 17.12 5.67 -6.08
CA PHE A 192 17.24 6.65 -7.14
C PHE A 192 16.30 6.33 -8.32
N VAL A 193 15.05 6.80 -8.23
CA VAL A 193 13.97 6.51 -9.21
C VAL A 193 13.71 7.64 -10.21
N GLY A 194 14.49 8.72 -10.16
CA GLY A 194 14.32 9.88 -11.03
C GLY A 194 13.16 10.80 -10.65
N LYS A 195 12.80 11.70 -11.57
CA LYS A 195 11.74 12.71 -11.38
C LYS A 195 10.39 12.17 -11.84
N ALA A 196 9.33 12.64 -11.19
CA ALA A 196 7.95 12.41 -11.61
C ALA A 196 7.74 12.85 -13.07
N ILE A 197 7.00 12.04 -13.84
CA ILE A 197 6.62 12.32 -15.22
C ILE A 197 5.12 12.59 -15.33
N TYR A 198 4.73 13.32 -16.38
CA TYR A 198 3.31 13.50 -16.69
C TYR A 198 2.77 12.23 -17.34
N ILE A 199 1.65 11.72 -16.84
CA ILE A 199 0.94 10.56 -17.37
C ILE A 199 -0.25 11.07 -18.17
N GLU A 200 -0.23 10.85 -19.48
CA GLU A 200 -1.27 11.34 -20.40
C GLU A 200 -2.62 10.66 -20.15
N ASP A 201 -2.61 9.33 -19.97
CA ASP A 201 -3.78 8.53 -19.64
C ASP A 201 -3.55 7.77 -18.31
N PRO A 202 -4.01 8.34 -17.17
CA PRO A 202 -3.92 7.70 -15.86
C PRO A 202 -4.57 6.31 -15.78
N LEU A 203 -5.59 6.03 -16.59
CA LEU A 203 -6.24 4.73 -16.58
C LEU A 203 -5.42 3.71 -17.37
N ALA A 204 -4.93 4.07 -18.54
CA ALA A 204 -4.06 3.20 -19.34
C ALA A 204 -2.79 2.82 -18.56
N GLN A 205 -2.16 3.80 -17.90
CA GLN A 205 -0.97 3.53 -17.09
C GLN A 205 -1.26 2.61 -15.89
N ALA A 206 -2.44 2.74 -15.27
CA ALA A 206 -2.83 1.86 -14.17
C ALA A 206 -3.02 0.40 -14.65
N TRP A 207 -3.53 0.21 -15.87
CA TRP A 207 -3.61 -1.12 -16.48
C TRP A 207 -2.24 -1.70 -16.81
N GLU A 208 -1.32 -0.91 -17.36
CA GLU A 208 0.06 -1.35 -17.60
C GLU A 208 0.74 -1.82 -16.30
N ILE A 209 0.57 -1.08 -15.21
CA ILE A 209 1.10 -1.47 -13.90
C ILE A 209 0.54 -2.84 -13.44
N VAL A 210 -0.76 -3.06 -13.61
CA VAL A 210 -1.43 -4.33 -13.28
C VAL A 210 -0.94 -5.47 -14.18
N GLU A 211 -0.77 -5.23 -15.47
CA GLU A 211 -0.23 -6.19 -16.45
C GLU A 211 1.19 -6.63 -16.05
N GLU A 212 2.06 -5.67 -15.73
CA GLU A 212 3.41 -5.96 -15.25
C GLU A 212 3.43 -6.70 -13.91
N SER A 213 2.55 -6.34 -12.98
CA SER A 213 2.39 -7.05 -11.69
C SER A 213 2.01 -8.50 -11.93
N PHE A 214 0.99 -8.73 -12.76
CA PHE A 214 0.49 -10.08 -13.04
C PHE A 214 1.54 -10.91 -13.78
N ALA A 215 2.27 -10.32 -14.72
CA ALA A 215 3.38 -10.99 -15.40
C ALA A 215 4.52 -11.42 -14.47
N ALA A 216 4.65 -10.80 -13.30
CA ALA A 216 5.66 -11.15 -12.29
C ALA A 216 5.20 -12.22 -11.28
N LEU A 217 3.90 -12.57 -11.28
CA LEU A 217 3.28 -13.50 -10.34
C LEU A 217 3.85 -14.92 -10.44
N ASP A 218 4.17 -15.36 -11.65
CA ASP A 218 4.69 -16.69 -11.92
C ASP A 218 5.98 -16.97 -11.12
N SER A 219 6.88 -16.00 -11.09
CA SER A 219 8.17 -16.04 -10.41
C SER A 219 7.98 -16.05 -8.89
N VAL A 220 7.00 -15.29 -8.39
CA VAL A 220 6.64 -15.30 -6.96
C VAL A 220 6.26 -16.71 -6.52
N LEU A 221 5.35 -17.36 -7.23
CA LEU A 221 4.89 -18.69 -6.86
C LEU A 221 5.96 -19.76 -7.14
N LEU A 222 6.54 -19.76 -8.33
CA LEU A 222 7.49 -20.80 -8.79
C LEU A 222 8.76 -20.84 -7.94
N PHE A 223 9.34 -19.69 -7.59
CA PHE A 223 10.60 -19.69 -6.84
C PHE A 223 10.42 -20.04 -5.38
N GLU A 224 9.28 -19.71 -4.76
CA GLU A 224 9.00 -20.15 -3.39
C GLU A 224 8.70 -21.65 -3.35
N GLU A 225 8.01 -22.20 -4.35
CA GLU A 225 7.80 -23.64 -4.50
C GLU A 225 9.14 -24.39 -4.66
N LYS A 226 10.00 -23.94 -5.57
CA LYS A 226 11.34 -24.53 -5.76
C LYS A 226 12.17 -24.46 -4.49
N LEU A 227 12.16 -23.31 -3.82
CA LEU A 227 12.89 -23.12 -2.57
C LEU A 227 12.39 -24.07 -1.47
N ASN A 228 11.07 -24.25 -1.36
CA ASN A 228 10.48 -25.24 -0.45
C ASN A 228 10.88 -26.68 -0.72
N ALA A 229 11.07 -27.04 -1.99
CA ALA A 229 11.47 -28.39 -2.38
C ALA A 229 12.96 -28.66 -2.10
N GLU A 230 13.79 -27.62 -2.14
CA GLU A 230 15.24 -27.72 -1.96
C GLU A 230 15.69 -27.55 -0.51
N TRP A 231 14.92 -26.85 0.32
CA TRP A 231 15.29 -26.52 1.70
C TRP A 231 14.59 -27.38 2.74
N ASP A 232 15.31 -27.68 3.82
CA ASP A 232 14.73 -28.34 4.98
C ASP A 232 13.63 -27.46 5.61
N GLN A 233 12.50 -28.08 5.95
CA GLN A 233 11.32 -27.38 6.49
C GLN A 233 11.60 -26.66 7.82
N ASP A 234 12.59 -27.10 8.59
CA ASP A 234 13.02 -26.48 9.83
C ASP A 234 13.79 -25.16 9.62
N LYS A 235 14.35 -24.94 8.42
CA LYS A 235 15.05 -23.70 8.04
C LYS A 235 14.13 -22.63 7.47
N LYS A 236 12.92 -23.00 7.03
CA LYS A 236 11.95 -22.07 6.41
C LYS A 236 11.49 -20.98 7.37
N TYR A 237 11.30 -21.33 8.63
CA TYR A 237 10.71 -20.44 9.62
C TYR A 237 11.63 -20.23 10.81
N SER A 238 11.57 -19.03 11.37
CA SER A 238 12.13 -18.70 12.68
C SER A 238 11.05 -18.10 13.59
N TYR A 239 11.40 -17.90 14.85
CA TYR A 239 10.54 -17.23 15.81
C TYR A 239 11.19 -15.91 16.22
N GLU A 240 10.44 -14.82 16.08
CA GLU A 240 10.89 -13.48 16.45
C GLU A 240 9.98 -12.88 17.52
N GLN A 241 10.58 -12.14 18.45
CA GLN A 241 9.84 -11.40 19.48
C GLN A 241 9.37 -10.06 18.90
N ARG A 242 8.05 -9.89 18.81
CA ARG A 242 7.39 -8.68 18.32
C ARG A 242 6.55 -8.07 19.44
N GLY A 243 7.12 -7.08 20.11
CA GLY A 243 6.60 -6.55 21.37
C GLY A 243 6.54 -7.65 22.44
N GLN A 244 5.34 -7.97 22.90
CA GLN A 244 5.12 -9.01 23.91
C GLN A 244 4.82 -10.41 23.33
N LYS A 245 4.69 -10.55 22.01
CA LYS A 245 4.34 -11.82 21.36
C LYS A 245 5.53 -12.41 20.62
N THR A 246 5.72 -13.71 20.74
CA THR A 246 6.58 -14.47 19.83
C THR A 246 5.75 -14.88 18.64
N VAL A 247 6.20 -14.57 17.43
CA VAL A 247 5.49 -14.93 16.21
C VAL A 247 6.38 -15.76 15.29
N LYS A 248 5.77 -16.69 14.57
CA LYS A 248 6.43 -17.49 13.53
C LYS A 248 6.56 -16.64 12.27
N VAL A 249 7.77 -16.47 11.78
CA VAL A 249 8.10 -15.69 10.56
C VAL A 249 8.95 -16.51 9.62
N TYR A 250 9.03 -16.13 8.34
CA TYR A 250 10.05 -16.67 7.45
C TYR A 250 11.44 -16.31 7.97
N SER A 251 12.35 -17.28 8.00
CA SER A 251 13.72 -17.05 8.48
C SER A 251 14.45 -16.06 7.57
N ARG A 252 15.49 -15.41 8.11
CA ARG A 252 16.26 -14.43 7.34
C ARG A 252 16.94 -15.09 6.14
N GLU A 253 17.57 -16.25 6.36
CA GLU A 253 18.31 -16.99 5.36
C GLU A 253 17.39 -17.46 4.21
N TYR A 254 16.21 -17.97 4.54
CA TYR A 254 15.19 -18.34 3.55
C TYR A 254 14.71 -17.11 2.76
N SER A 255 14.48 -15.99 3.46
CA SER A 255 14.05 -14.73 2.85
C SER A 255 15.08 -14.16 1.87
N GLU A 256 16.36 -14.17 2.25
CA GLU A 256 17.47 -13.69 1.43
C GLU A 256 17.68 -14.57 0.19
N GLU A 257 17.61 -15.90 0.34
CA GLU A 257 17.71 -16.81 -0.80
C GLU A 257 16.52 -16.67 -1.75
N TYR A 258 15.30 -16.55 -1.23
CA TYR A 258 14.12 -16.29 -2.05
C TYR A 258 14.24 -14.97 -2.80
N HIS A 259 14.68 -13.89 -2.13
CA HIS A 259 14.90 -12.59 -2.76
C HIS A 259 15.93 -12.66 -3.89
N LYS A 260 17.02 -13.42 -3.71
CA LYS A 260 18.02 -13.65 -4.77
C LYS A 260 17.40 -14.37 -5.97
N ARG A 261 16.56 -15.37 -5.75
CA ARG A 261 15.87 -16.11 -6.83
C ARG A 261 14.87 -15.25 -7.59
N LEU A 262 14.22 -14.32 -6.90
CA LEU A 262 13.39 -13.29 -7.52
C LEU A 262 14.19 -12.26 -8.34
N ASP A 263 15.53 -12.33 -8.33
CA ASP A 263 16.42 -11.47 -9.09
C ASP A 263 16.07 -9.99 -8.90
N GLY A 264 15.90 -9.52 -7.66
CA GLY A 264 15.59 -8.11 -7.36
C GLY A 264 14.18 -7.65 -7.76
N GLN A 265 13.24 -8.56 -8.03
CA GLN A 265 11.85 -8.22 -8.38
C GLN A 265 11.20 -7.28 -7.36
N VAL A 266 11.34 -7.55 -6.06
CA VAL A 266 10.72 -6.76 -4.97
C VAL A 266 11.23 -5.31 -5.03
N GLU A 267 12.54 -5.13 -5.14
CA GLU A 267 13.15 -3.81 -5.30
C GLU A 267 12.65 -3.10 -6.56
N ARG A 268 12.61 -3.79 -7.72
CA ARG A 268 12.11 -3.21 -8.97
C ARG A 268 10.67 -2.74 -8.85
N ARG A 269 9.77 -3.55 -8.28
CA ARG A 269 8.36 -3.16 -8.07
C ARG A 269 8.27 -1.98 -7.12
N LEU A 270 8.99 -1.98 -6.01
CA LEU A 270 8.98 -0.90 -5.03
C LEU A 270 9.51 0.42 -5.63
N ARG A 271 10.61 0.37 -6.38
CA ARG A 271 11.15 1.53 -7.13
C ARG A 271 10.12 2.08 -8.14
N SER A 272 9.47 1.19 -8.89
CA SER A 272 8.39 1.56 -9.82
C SER A 272 7.24 2.24 -9.09
N SER A 273 6.81 1.70 -7.93
CA SER A 273 5.77 2.33 -7.10
C SER A 273 6.16 3.76 -6.70
N ILE A 274 7.38 4.00 -6.23
CA ILE A 274 7.83 5.35 -5.85
C ILE A 274 7.75 6.31 -7.04
N HIS A 275 8.25 5.87 -8.21
CA HIS A 275 8.24 6.68 -9.42
C HIS A 275 6.82 7.04 -9.85
N PHE A 276 5.92 6.05 -9.89
CA PHE A 276 4.56 6.27 -10.37
C PHE A 276 3.71 7.02 -9.35
N VAL A 277 3.82 6.77 -8.05
CA VAL A 277 3.11 7.57 -7.04
C VAL A 277 3.43 9.06 -7.20
N GLY A 278 4.70 9.42 -7.32
CA GLY A 278 5.10 10.80 -7.62
C GLY A 278 4.55 11.32 -8.95
N SER A 279 4.57 10.48 -9.99
CA SER A 279 4.06 10.82 -11.33
C SER A 279 2.55 11.04 -11.36
N TYR A 280 1.75 10.25 -10.63
CA TYR A 280 0.31 10.45 -10.51
C TYR A 280 -0.04 11.70 -9.71
N TRP A 281 0.68 11.99 -8.61
CA TRP A 281 0.52 13.27 -7.88
C TRP A 281 0.84 14.46 -8.78
N TYR A 282 1.96 14.39 -9.51
CA TYR A 282 2.36 15.42 -10.46
C TYR A 282 1.33 15.59 -11.58
N THR A 283 0.84 14.49 -12.13
CA THR A 283 -0.20 14.47 -13.17
C THR A 283 -1.48 15.14 -12.69
N ALA A 284 -1.93 14.84 -11.47
CA ALA A 284 -3.10 15.49 -10.91
C ALA A 284 -2.92 17.02 -10.74
N TRP A 285 -1.73 17.46 -10.29
CA TRP A 285 -1.41 18.88 -10.20
C TRP A 285 -1.35 19.57 -11.57
N VAL A 286 -0.79 18.91 -12.59
CA VAL A 286 -0.77 19.39 -13.97
C VAL A 286 -2.18 19.52 -14.53
N ASN A 287 -3.02 18.49 -14.34
CA ASN A 287 -4.42 18.47 -14.79
C ASN A 287 -5.29 19.52 -14.08
N ALA A 288 -4.88 19.96 -12.89
CA ALA A 288 -5.50 21.07 -12.19
C ALA A 288 -5.12 22.46 -12.74
N GLY A 289 -4.22 22.54 -13.73
CA GLY A 289 -3.70 23.80 -14.27
C GLY A 289 -2.45 24.32 -13.54
N LYS A 290 -1.74 23.45 -12.78
CA LYS A 290 -0.54 23.80 -12.00
C LYS A 290 -0.76 24.99 -11.04
N PRO A 291 -1.77 24.94 -10.15
CA PRO A 291 -2.00 26.01 -9.17
C PRO A 291 -0.77 26.24 -8.29
N ASP A 292 -0.54 27.48 -7.87
CA ASP A 292 0.56 27.83 -6.98
C ASP A 292 0.32 27.29 -5.56
N LEU A 293 1.00 26.21 -5.22
CA LEU A 293 0.82 25.53 -3.95
C LEU A 293 1.42 26.30 -2.76
N LYS A 294 2.18 27.39 -2.98
CA LYS A 294 2.69 28.21 -1.86
C LYS A 294 1.58 28.75 -0.97
N ARG A 295 0.37 28.94 -1.51
CA ARG A 295 -0.82 29.31 -0.72
C ARG A 295 -1.24 28.24 0.30
N LEU A 296 -0.70 27.03 0.19
CA LEU A 296 -0.98 25.89 1.05
C LEU A 296 0.15 25.58 2.04
N SER A 297 1.37 26.10 1.85
CA SER A 297 2.54 25.70 2.64
C SER A 297 2.43 26.00 4.13
N ASP A 298 1.70 27.06 4.48
CA ASP A 298 1.56 27.55 5.86
C ASP A 298 0.24 27.12 6.51
N LYS A 299 -0.58 26.35 5.80
CA LYS A 299 -1.87 25.89 6.31
C LYS A 299 -1.65 24.62 7.14
N GLU A 300 -2.10 24.65 8.39
CA GLU A 300 -2.24 23.44 9.16
C GLU A 300 -3.51 22.68 8.77
N LEU A 301 -3.53 21.36 9.01
CA LEU A 301 -4.75 20.55 8.88
C LEU A 301 -5.90 21.15 9.69
N SER A 302 -7.08 21.23 9.10
CA SER A 302 -8.28 21.71 9.79
C SER A 302 -8.64 20.85 11.00
N LYS A 303 -9.46 21.40 11.91
CA LYS A 303 -9.97 20.67 13.07
C LYS A 303 -10.80 19.46 12.63
N GLU A 304 -11.56 19.63 11.56
CA GLU A 304 -12.40 18.61 10.95
C GLU A 304 -11.55 17.46 10.39
N ALA A 305 -10.46 17.77 9.67
CA ALA A 305 -9.53 16.77 9.17
C ALA A 305 -8.87 15.98 10.31
N ARG A 306 -8.38 16.66 11.35
CA ARG A 306 -7.78 16.01 12.54
C ARG A 306 -8.79 15.10 13.26
N LYS A 307 -10.06 15.53 13.35
CA LYS A 307 -11.13 14.74 13.95
C LYS A 307 -11.37 13.46 13.16
N LYS A 308 -11.45 13.54 11.83
CA LYS A 308 -11.63 12.36 10.96
C LYS A 308 -10.49 11.36 11.09
N LEU A 309 -9.24 11.82 11.15
CA LEU A 309 -8.07 10.95 11.36
C LEU A 309 -8.20 10.15 12.66
N LYS A 310 -8.60 10.83 13.74
CA LYS A 310 -8.81 10.18 15.04
C LYS A 310 -9.94 9.14 14.98
N GLU A 311 -11.05 9.48 14.32
CA GLU A 311 -12.17 8.54 14.13
C GLU A 311 -11.75 7.29 13.35
N GLU A 312 -10.98 7.45 12.27
CA GLU A 312 -10.43 6.32 11.49
C GLU A 312 -9.48 5.44 12.33
N GLU A 313 -8.65 6.06 13.16
CA GLU A 313 -7.75 5.34 14.06
C GLU A 313 -8.51 4.56 15.14
N ASP A 314 -9.52 5.17 15.75
CA ASP A 314 -10.38 4.52 16.75
C ASP A 314 -11.18 3.34 16.15
N MET A 315 -11.67 3.50 14.91
CA MET A 315 -12.35 2.44 14.17
C MET A 315 -11.41 1.27 13.86
N TRP A 316 -10.18 1.54 13.41
CA TRP A 316 -9.19 0.50 13.15
C TRP A 316 -8.87 -0.32 14.42
N ARG A 317 -8.76 0.33 15.57
CA ARG A 317 -8.46 -0.34 16.85
C ARG A 317 -9.59 -1.22 17.39
N SER A 318 -10.83 -0.91 17.04
CA SER A 318 -12.03 -1.56 17.60
C SER A 318 -12.78 -2.44 16.60
N GLY A 319 -12.54 -2.26 15.31
CA GLY A 319 -13.26 -2.89 14.21
C GLY A 319 -12.76 -4.30 13.86
N LYS A 320 -13.51 -4.95 12.97
CA LYS A 320 -13.12 -6.20 12.31
C LYS A 320 -12.87 -5.93 10.84
N ILE A 321 -11.81 -6.52 10.29
CA ILE A 321 -11.46 -6.39 8.87
C ILE A 321 -12.62 -6.87 7.98
N LYS A 322 -12.86 -6.15 6.88
CA LYS A 322 -13.78 -6.53 5.80
C LYS A 322 -12.98 -6.78 4.53
N GLY A 323 -13.30 -7.85 3.80
CA GLY A 323 -12.54 -8.31 2.63
C GLY A 323 -11.42 -9.28 2.99
N ARG A 324 -10.36 -9.34 2.17
CA ARG A 324 -9.19 -10.24 2.32
C ARG A 324 -8.39 -9.98 3.59
N GLU A 325 -7.94 -11.03 4.26
CA GLU A 325 -6.96 -10.88 5.35
C GLU A 325 -5.55 -10.79 4.75
N HIS A 326 -4.74 -9.84 5.24
CA HIS A 326 -3.35 -9.63 4.80
C HIS A 326 -2.33 -10.55 5.50
N GLU A 327 -2.74 -11.33 6.50
CA GLU A 327 -1.86 -12.20 7.30
C GLU A 327 -2.41 -13.63 7.46
#